data_AF-A0A2L1UG84-F1
#
_entry.id   AF-A0A2L1UG84-F1
#
_cell.length_a   1.000
_cell.length_b   1.000
_cell.length_c   1.000
_cell.angle_alpha   90.00
_cell.angle_beta   90.00
_cell.angle_gamma   90.00
#
_symmetry.space_group_name_H-M   'P 1'
#
loop_
_entity.id
_entity.type
_entity.pdbx_description
1 polymer ?
#
loop_
_entity_poly.entity_id
_entity_poly.type
_entity_poly.pdbx_seq_one_letter_code
_entity_poly.pdbx_strand_id
1 'polypeptide(L)'
;MAMFDVKNNCETARTKLKEAIAKLELFLNQHALSQLNTENDPAMDEFYRGYLQDMRQLLVFGEVAYEKLGVSLRRPNFNVEYSERVLYEVYHNCVNGFYYPKNECNSEDGRYAYTGQDAIRFLHVMYVT
;
A
#
# COMPACT_ATOMS: atom_id res chain seq x y z
N MET A 1 -10.16 -20.97 18.65
CA MET A 1 -10.54 -19.59 18.28
C MET A 1 -9.36 -18.87 17.66
N ALA A 2 -8.30 -18.50 18.40
CA ALA A 2 -7.16 -17.72 17.88
C ALA A 2 -6.57 -18.23 16.54
N MET A 3 -6.35 -19.53 16.37
CA MET A 3 -5.82 -20.10 15.11
C MET A 3 -6.76 -19.92 13.90
N PHE A 4 -8.07 -19.99 14.10
CA PHE A 4 -9.06 -19.79 13.04
C PHE A 4 -9.08 -18.32 12.60
N ASP A 5 -8.94 -17.42 13.58
CA ASP A 5 -8.87 -15.98 13.33
C ASP A 5 -7.61 -15.59 12.54
N VAL A 6 -6.45 -16.16 12.87
CA VAL A 6 -5.18 -15.92 12.14
C VAL A 6 -5.27 -16.42 10.70
N LYS A 7 -5.83 -17.61 10.45
CA LYS A 7 -5.97 -18.13 9.10
C LYS A 7 -6.89 -17.26 8.23
N ASN A 8 -8.05 -16.85 8.77
CA ASN A 8 -8.97 -15.96 8.07
C ASN A 8 -8.33 -14.59 7.76
N ASN A 9 -7.52 -14.07 8.70
CA ASN A 9 -6.75 -12.84 8.48
C ASN A 9 -5.75 -13.01 7.34
N CYS A 10 -5.03 -14.14 7.27
CA CYS A 10 -4.14 -14.43 6.15
C CYS A 10 -4.87 -14.48 4.80
N GLU A 11 -6.04 -15.13 4.73
CA GLU A 11 -6.84 -15.21 3.50
C GLU A 11 -7.36 -13.84 3.05
N THR A 12 -7.85 -13.05 4.01
CA THR A 12 -8.34 -11.69 3.78
C THR A 12 -7.21 -10.77 3.33
N ALA A 13 -6.10 -10.75 4.06
CA ALA A 13 -4.92 -9.95 3.72
C ALA A 13 -4.39 -10.30 2.34
N ARG A 14 -4.30 -11.60 2.01
CA ARG A 14 -3.83 -12.05 0.70
C ARG A 14 -4.75 -11.61 -0.44
N THR A 15 -6.06 -11.68 -0.24
CA THR A 15 -7.05 -11.23 -1.24
C THR A 15 -6.93 -9.72 -1.47
N LYS A 16 -6.85 -8.94 -0.38
CA LYS A 16 -6.72 -7.48 -0.45
C LYS A 16 -5.38 -7.03 -1.04
N LEU A 17 -4.29 -7.71 -0.72
CA LEU A 17 -2.99 -7.45 -1.33
C LEU A 17 -3.02 -7.71 -2.83
N LYS A 18 -3.66 -8.78 -3.30
CA LYS A 18 -3.81 -9.01 -4.75
C LYS A 18 -4.50 -7.85 -5.46
N GLU A 19 -5.58 -7.34 -4.87
CA GLU A 19 -6.32 -6.18 -5.40
C GLU A 19 -5.44 -4.91 -5.40
N ALA A 20 -4.71 -4.66 -4.31
CA ALA A 20 -3.84 -3.50 -4.17
C ALA A 20 -2.65 -3.53 -5.14
N ILE A 21 -1.97 -4.68 -5.25
CA ILE A 21 -0.86 -4.91 -6.19
C ILE A 21 -1.33 -4.62 -7.62
N ALA A 22 -2.46 -5.18 -8.05
CA ALA A 22 -2.97 -4.94 -9.41
C ALA A 22 -3.24 -3.46 -9.70
N LYS A 23 -3.75 -2.71 -8.71
CA LYS A 23 -3.95 -1.25 -8.84
C LYS A 23 -2.63 -0.48 -8.90
N LEU A 24 -1.66 -0.84 -8.06
CA LEU A 24 -0.34 -0.23 -8.03
C LEU A 24 0.43 -0.48 -9.34
N GLU A 25 0.42 -1.72 -9.83
CA GLU A 25 1.03 -2.09 -11.11
C GLU A 25 0.40 -1.32 -12.26
N LEU A 26 -0.94 -1.27 -12.33
CA LEU A 26 -1.64 -0.54 -13.38
C LEU A 26 -1.24 0.94 -13.38
N PHE A 27 -1.26 1.57 -12.21
CA PHE A 27 -0.88 2.97 -12.05
C PHE A 27 0.59 3.21 -12.47
N LEU A 28 1.52 2.43 -11.92
CA LEU A 28 2.95 2.60 -12.17
C LEU A 28 3.36 2.32 -13.64
N ASN A 29 2.61 1.47 -14.34
CA ASN A 29 2.84 1.18 -15.76
C ASN A 29 2.27 2.25 -16.70
N GLN A 30 1.30 3.05 -16.23
CA GLN A 30 0.61 4.06 -17.05
C GLN A 30 1.07 5.49 -16.78
N HIS A 31 1.78 5.72 -15.67
CA HIS A 31 2.18 7.04 -15.23
C HIS A 31 3.70 7.15 -15.02
N ALA A 32 4.36 7.93 -15.87
CA ALA A 32 5.73 8.39 -15.72
C ALA A 32 5.77 9.83 -15.16
N LEU A 33 6.93 10.23 -14.63
CA LEU A 33 7.14 11.56 -14.03
C LEU A 33 6.75 12.71 -14.97
N SER A 34 7.13 12.62 -16.26
CA SER A 34 6.79 13.62 -17.28
C SER A 34 5.30 13.72 -17.60
N GLN A 35 4.52 12.66 -17.33
CA GLN A 35 3.07 12.65 -17.52
C GLN A 35 2.34 13.22 -16.30
N LEU A 36 2.98 13.26 -15.13
CA LEU A 36 2.43 13.84 -13.91
C LEU A 36 2.83 15.32 -13.74
N ASN A 37 4.06 15.69 -14.11
CA ASN A 37 4.56 17.06 -14.08
C ASN A 37 4.53 17.73 -15.46
N THR A 38 3.34 17.89 -16.04
CA THR A 38 3.18 18.42 -17.41
C THR A 38 3.65 19.88 -17.54
N GLU A 39 3.64 20.64 -16.45
CA GLU A 39 4.06 22.04 -16.41
C GLU A 39 5.57 22.21 -16.17
N ASN A 40 6.30 21.12 -15.94
CA ASN A 40 7.72 21.11 -15.56
C ASN A 40 8.02 22.00 -14.34
N ASP A 41 7.11 22.04 -13.37
CA ASP A 41 7.33 22.74 -12.11
C ASP A 41 8.38 21.96 -11.28
N PRO A 42 9.53 22.56 -10.92
CA PRO A 42 10.55 21.89 -10.12
C PRO A 42 10.04 21.37 -8.77
N ALA A 43 9.09 22.06 -8.13
CA ALA A 43 8.50 21.62 -6.87
C ALA A 43 7.64 20.36 -7.07
N MET A 44 6.94 20.28 -8.21
CA MET A 44 6.15 19.10 -8.57
C MET A 44 7.04 17.92 -8.97
N ASP A 45 8.21 18.18 -9.57
CA ASP A 45 9.16 17.12 -9.93
C ASP A 45 9.61 16.34 -8.68
N GLU A 46 10.02 17.05 -7.63
CA GLU A 46 10.46 16.44 -6.38
C GLU A 46 9.32 15.66 -5.72
N PHE A 47 8.12 16.25 -5.65
CA PHE A 47 6.94 15.60 -5.11
C PHE A 47 6.58 14.31 -5.84
N TYR A 48 6.41 14.34 -7.17
CA TYR A 48 6.01 13.17 -7.93
C TYR A 48 7.11 12.11 -7.98
N ARG A 49 8.38 12.50 -7.92
CA ARG A 49 9.50 11.57 -7.79
C ARG A 49 9.41 10.79 -6.49
N GLY A 50 9.19 11.48 -5.36
CA GLY A 50 8.98 10.87 -4.05
C GLY A 50 7.76 9.94 -4.04
N TYR A 51 6.63 10.43 -4.55
CA TYR A 51 5.39 9.67 -4.60
C TYR A 51 5.54 8.37 -5.41
N LEU A 52 6.09 8.46 -6.62
CA LEU A 52 6.32 7.28 -7.46
C LEU A 52 7.34 6.31 -6.84
N GLN A 53 8.33 6.80 -6.09
CA GLN A 53 9.27 5.96 -5.36
C GLN A 53 8.56 5.17 -4.24
N ASP A 54 7.72 5.83 -3.45
CA ASP A 54 6.98 5.18 -2.38
C ASP A 54 5.98 4.15 -2.93
N MET A 55 5.27 4.46 -4.02
CA MET A 55 4.38 3.51 -4.67
C MET A 55 5.12 2.27 -5.20
N ARG A 56 6.31 2.45 -5.78
CA ARG A 56 7.16 1.32 -6.23
C ARG A 56 7.62 0.45 -5.06
N GLN A 57 8.03 1.07 -3.96
CA GLN A 57 8.45 0.34 -2.77
C GLN A 57 7.28 -0.43 -2.15
N LEU A 58 6.10 0.18 -2.10
CA LEU A 58 4.87 -0.45 -1.63
C LEU A 58 4.47 -1.66 -2.49
N LEU A 59 4.60 -1.55 -3.81
CA LEU A 59 4.36 -2.66 -4.74
C LEU A 59 5.24 -3.87 -4.40
N VAL A 60 6.56 -3.66 -4.28
CA VAL A 60 7.52 -4.72 -3.95
C VAL A 60 7.19 -5.38 -2.60
N PHE A 61 6.88 -4.58 -1.58
CA PHE A 61 6.48 -5.12 -0.28
C PHE A 61 5.19 -5.93 -0.36
N GLY A 62 4.20 -5.45 -1.13
CA GLY A 62 2.94 -6.14 -1.36
C GLY A 62 3.14 -7.51 -1.99
N GLU A 63 3.94 -7.61 -3.05
CA GLU A 63 4.25 -8.87 -3.74
C GLU A 63 4.94 -9.88 -2.82
N VAL A 64 5.96 -9.44 -2.09
CA VAL A 64 6.69 -10.29 -1.13
C VAL A 64 5.75 -10.79 -0.04
N ALA A 65 4.90 -9.93 0.51
CA ALA A 65 3.93 -10.30 1.53
C ALA A 65 2.85 -11.26 1.00
N TYR A 66 2.36 -11.04 -0.21
CA TYR A 66 1.40 -11.92 -0.89
C TYR A 66 1.93 -13.34 -1.06
N GLU A 67 3.21 -13.48 -1.44
CA GLU A 67 3.86 -14.78 -1.55
C GLU A 67 4.07 -15.46 -0.19
N LYS A 68 4.53 -14.73 0.84
CA LYS A 68 4.68 -15.26 2.21
C LYS A 68 3.34 -15.74 2.79
N LEU A 69 2.25 -15.01 2.56
CA LEU A 69 0.90 -15.44 2.96
C LEU A 69 0.47 -16.68 2.16
N GLY A 70 0.81 -16.75 0.87
CA GLY A 70 0.60 -17.95 0.06
C GLY A 70 1.32 -19.18 0.62
N VAL A 71 2.57 -19.03 1.06
CA VAL A 71 3.32 -20.09 1.74
C VAL A 71 2.64 -20.51 3.04
N SER A 72 2.16 -19.56 3.84
CA SER A 72 1.45 -19.84 5.10
C SER A 72 0.19 -20.68 4.88
N LEU A 73 -0.62 -20.33 3.88
CA LEU A 73 -1.91 -20.95 3.60
C LEU A 73 -1.82 -22.31 2.89
N ARG A 74 -0.74 -22.57 2.15
CA ARG A 74 -0.55 -23.84 1.41
C ARG A 74 0.07 -24.96 2.25
N ARG A 75 0.59 -24.67 3.44
CA ARG A 75 1.23 -25.69 4.30
C ARG A 75 0.21 -26.73 4.76
N PRO A 76 0.56 -28.04 4.78
CA PRO A 76 -0.32 -29.08 5.30
C PRO A 76 -0.71 -28.85 6.77
N ASN A 77 0.26 -28.39 7.57
CA ASN A 77 0.05 -27.96 8.95
C ASN A 77 0.22 -26.44 9.02
N PHE A 78 -0.86 -25.73 9.35
CA PHE A 78 -0.84 -24.28 9.46
C PHE A 78 0.06 -23.85 10.62
N ASN A 79 1.11 -23.08 10.32
CA ASN A 79 2.03 -22.55 11.32
C ASN A 79 1.55 -21.16 11.76
N VAL A 80 0.96 -21.08 12.95
CA VAL A 80 0.36 -19.86 13.50
C VAL A 80 1.43 -18.79 13.73
N GLU A 81 2.54 -19.13 14.39
CA GLU A 81 3.63 -18.19 14.72
C GLU A 81 4.24 -17.54 13.47
N TYR A 82 4.52 -18.33 12.44
CA TYR A 82 4.99 -17.82 11.16
C TYR A 82 3.96 -16.88 10.52
N SER A 83 2.69 -17.29 10.54
CA SER A 83 1.59 -16.53 9.92
C SER A 83 1.37 -15.19 10.62
N GLU A 84 1.43 -15.15 11.95
CA GLU A 84 1.35 -13.91 12.74
C GLU A 84 2.50 -12.97 12.42
N ARG A 85 3.72 -13.49 12.29
CA ARG A 85 4.88 -12.68 11.87
C ARG A 85 4.69 -12.11 10.47
N VAL A 86 4.16 -12.91 9.53
CA VAL A 86 3.89 -12.42 8.17
C VAL A 86 2.78 -11.35 8.19
N LEU A 87 1.71 -11.53 8.97
CA LEU A 87 0.65 -10.52 9.12
C LEU A 87 1.18 -9.22 9.76
N TYR A 88 2.10 -9.33 10.71
CA TYR A 88 2.80 -8.18 11.27
C TYR A 88 3.58 -7.41 10.19
N GLU A 89 4.31 -8.12 9.32
CA GLU A 89 5.02 -7.51 8.18
C GLU A 89 4.05 -6.87 7.18
N VAL A 90 2.91 -7.51 6.89
CA VAL A 90 1.87 -6.93 6.02
C VAL A 90 1.39 -5.60 6.57
N TYR A 91 1.08 -5.53 7.86
CA TYR A 91 0.62 -4.30 8.49
C TYR A 91 1.70 -3.21 8.41
N HIS A 92 2.94 -3.50 8.81
CA HIS A 92 3.99 -2.48 8.88
C HIS A 92 4.49 -2.02 7.50
N ASN A 93 4.70 -2.94 6.57
CA ASN A 93 5.32 -2.62 5.29
C ASN A 93 4.30 -2.20 4.22
N CYS A 94 3.06 -2.71 4.30
CA CYS A 94 2.04 -2.41 3.30
C CYS A 94 1.02 -1.39 3.82
N VAL A 95 0.36 -1.68 4.95
CA VAL A 95 -0.69 -0.79 5.46
C VAL A 95 -0.08 0.52 5.96
N ASN A 96 0.80 0.46 6.95
CA ASN A 96 1.46 1.67 7.46
C ASN A 96 2.30 2.36 6.39
N GLY A 97 3.00 1.61 5.53
CA GLY A 97 3.77 2.19 4.42
C GLY A 97 2.93 2.99 3.43
N PHE A 98 1.64 2.66 3.27
CA PHE A 98 0.73 3.43 2.42
C PHE A 98 0.19 4.70 3.11
N TYR A 99 -0.16 4.61 4.39
CA TYR A 99 -0.73 5.73 5.15
C TYR A 99 0.33 6.72 5.67
N TYR A 100 1.57 6.26 5.82
CA TYR A 100 2.71 7.03 6.32
C TYR A 100 3.94 6.78 5.43
N PRO A 101 3.89 7.22 4.15
CA PRO A 101 5.00 7.00 3.24
C PRO A 101 6.22 7.84 3.63
N LYS A 102 7.40 7.40 3.20
CA LYS A 102 8.68 8.00 3.60
C LYS A 102 8.86 9.42 3.09
N ASN A 103 8.37 9.74 1.90
CA ASN A 103 8.48 11.08 1.33
C ASN A 103 7.28 11.98 1.71
N GLU A 104 6.41 11.53 2.63
CA GLU A 104 5.26 12.28 3.15
C GLU A 104 4.32 12.84 2.06
N CYS A 105 4.34 12.26 0.86
CA CYS A 105 3.59 12.82 -0.28
C CYS A 105 2.07 12.85 -0.05
N ASN A 106 1.57 12.03 0.88
CA ASN A 106 0.21 12.08 1.38
C ASN A 106 0.17 11.94 2.91
N SER A 107 -0.95 12.39 3.48
CA SER A 107 -1.27 12.27 4.89
C SER A 107 -2.75 11.92 5.05
N GLU A 108 -3.07 11.01 5.96
CA GLU A 108 -4.45 10.75 6.34
C GLU A 108 -4.93 11.74 7.41
N ASP A 109 -6.04 12.43 7.17
CA ASP A 109 -6.78 13.16 8.20
C ASP A 109 -7.93 12.28 8.71
N GLY A 110 -7.68 11.60 9.83
CA GLY A 110 -8.62 10.66 10.46
C GLY A 110 -9.95 11.28 10.89
N ARG A 111 -10.10 12.62 10.89
CA ARG A 111 -11.40 13.28 11.14
C ARG A 111 -12.41 13.01 10.03
N TYR A 112 -11.94 12.71 8.81
CA TYR A 112 -12.81 12.47 7.66
C TYR A 112 -13.20 11.00 7.45
N ALA A 113 -12.53 10.07 8.15
CA ALA A 113 -12.82 8.62 8.06
C ALA A 113 -14.27 8.26 8.41
N TYR A 114 -14.95 9.09 9.20
CA TYR A 114 -16.34 8.85 9.65
C TYR A 114 -17.36 9.82 9.04
N THR A 115 -16.93 10.75 8.20
CA THR A 115 -17.81 11.76 7.57
C THR A 115 -18.09 11.48 6.10
N GLY A 116 -17.44 10.46 5.53
CA GLY A 116 -17.59 10.09 4.11
C GLY A 116 -16.85 11.01 3.14
N GLN A 117 -15.98 11.89 3.66
CA GLN A 117 -15.09 12.73 2.85
C GLN A 117 -13.74 12.03 2.64
N ASP A 118 -13.00 12.42 1.61
CA ASP A 118 -11.68 11.87 1.31
C ASP A 118 -10.70 12.14 2.46
N ALA A 119 -10.33 11.07 3.17
CA ALA A 119 -9.43 11.14 4.32
C ALA A 119 -7.96 11.29 3.92
N ILE A 120 -7.59 10.93 2.68
CA ILE A 120 -6.22 11.03 2.18
C ILE A 120 -6.03 12.40 1.52
N ARG A 121 -5.11 13.19 2.07
CA ARG A 121 -4.69 14.48 1.50
C ARG A 121 -3.29 14.35 0.93
N PHE A 122 -3.10 14.80 -0.30
CA PHE A 122 -1.77 14.96 -0.89
C PHE A 122 -1.22 16.33 -0.51
N LEU A 123 0.04 16.40 -0.07
CA LEU A 123 0.65 17.65 0.43
C LEU A 123 0.67 18.76 -0.62
N HIS A 124 0.68 18.39 -1.91
CA HIS A 124 0.37 19.32 -2.99
C HIS A 124 -1.05 19.11 -3.46
N VAL A 125 -1.90 20.10 -3.19
CA VAL A 125 -3.27 20.15 -3.70
C VAL A 125 -3.20 20.18 -5.21
N MET A 126 -3.63 19.08 -5.84
CA MET A 126 -3.95 19.06 -7.26
C MET A 126 -5.13 20.01 -7.50
N TYR A 127 -4.84 21.29 -7.76
CA TYR A 127 -5.80 22.16 -8.45
C TYR A 127 -5.80 21.74 -9.91
N VAL A 128 -6.55 20.68 -10.22
CA VAL A 128 -6.98 20.43 -11.60
C VAL A 128 -8.08 21.44 -11.88
N THR A 129 -7.74 22.55 -12.54
CA THR A 129 -8.71 23.43 -13.22
C THR A 129 -9.06 22.89 -14.59
#